data_AF-A0A7G4RJS6-F1
#
_entry.id   AF-A0A7G4RJS6-F1
#
_cell.length_a   1.000
_cell.length_b   1.000
_cell.length_c   1.000
_cell.angle_alpha   90.00
_cell.angle_beta   90.00
_cell.angle_gamma   90.00
#
_symmetry.space_group_name_H-M   'P 1'
#
loop_
_entity.id
_entity.type
_entity.pdbx_description
1 polymer ?
#
loop_
_entity_poly.entity_id
_entity_poly.type
_entity_poly.pdbx_seq_one_letter_code
_entity_poly.pdbx_strand_id
1 'polypeptide(L)'
;MELKIEEINDADIFIYGKMEPDETDRMLFTKLEQLLIQPDGCSKIAKLQHSSEKLWLIRDSRVAGLLTVQSVSWDKELTQWVLNGPQRYMLSNYHGWILNNSIPGSDIFLAVVDSVGGFIDMTADKAKPHLPGLLKILAENGYYIENRINPKAGQQSKLTGYSTYIIDLSPKVTVQSTEVFLPEGISMALCCPISVLKTGQMKVMKDPVTRVDDGISYERSYLLEKYPYLQEGADFYPNIKLKNIINYISATTLMPEEYWSKLQKIDEDINDPIFSETMTEPVLSPSGHSYEKKSIELWIKKKQVGLPTVSNTLPIPDPMTQENIRGKTLVPNKNLMQFIQAWPAFYEDQEFKLAIKISTPTQT
;
A
#
# COMPACT_ATOMS: atom_id res chain seq x y z
N MET A 1 20.66 38.34 27.85
CA MET A 1 20.35 38.57 26.43
C MET A 1 19.35 37.50 26.06
N GLU A 2 18.06 37.85 26.07
CA GLU A 2 16.97 36.91 25.79
C GLU A 2 17.06 36.48 24.33
N LEU A 3 17.24 35.18 24.12
CA LEU A 3 17.13 34.54 22.82
C LEU A 3 15.66 34.65 22.40
N LYS A 4 15.37 35.54 21.45
CA LYS A 4 14.11 35.50 20.70
C LYS A 4 14.03 34.14 20.02
N ILE A 5 13.15 33.29 20.53
CA ILE A 5 12.65 32.13 19.81
C ILE A 5 11.96 32.72 18.57
N GLU A 6 12.55 32.53 17.39
CA GLU A 6 11.88 32.86 16.14
C GLU A 6 10.55 32.09 16.12
N GLU A 7 9.45 32.81 16.03
CA GLU A 7 8.15 32.21 15.76
C GLU A 7 8.28 31.36 14.48
N ILE A 8 8.00 30.06 14.60
CA ILE A 8 8.01 29.12 13.49
C ILE A 8 6.85 29.53 12.56
N ASN A 9 7.17 30.36 11.57
CA ASN A 9 6.25 30.80 10.52
C ASN A 9 6.51 29.99 9.24
N ASP A 10 6.69 28.68 9.41
CA ASP A 10 6.83 27.73 8.31
C ASP A 10 5.48 27.60 7.59
N ALA A 11 5.50 27.46 6.27
CA ALA A 11 4.30 27.23 5.49
C ALA A 11 3.86 25.78 5.61
N ASP A 12 2.54 25.56 5.56
CA ASP A 12 1.96 24.22 5.58
C ASP A 12 2.48 23.34 4.43
N ILE A 13 2.70 23.93 3.24
CA ILE A 13 3.19 23.25 2.04
C ILE A 13 4.72 23.31 2.00
N PHE A 14 5.40 22.17 1.90
CA PHE A 14 6.87 22.13 1.93
C PHE A 14 7.59 22.36 0.59
N ILE A 15 6.83 22.55 -0.48
CA ILE A 15 7.37 22.87 -1.82
C ILE A 15 7.42 24.38 -1.96
N TYR A 16 8.60 24.93 -2.25
CA TYR A 16 8.75 26.34 -2.60
C TYR A 16 8.09 26.65 -3.94
N GLY A 17 7.62 27.89 -4.11
CA GLY A 17 7.27 28.40 -5.43
C GLY A 17 8.47 28.45 -6.38
N LYS A 18 8.27 28.96 -7.59
CA LYS A 18 9.39 29.17 -8.53
C LYS A 18 10.43 30.11 -7.91
N MET A 19 11.67 29.67 -7.91
CA MET A 19 12.83 30.41 -7.40
C MET A 19 14.01 30.29 -8.38
N GLU A 20 14.90 31.28 -8.34
CA GLU A 20 16.15 31.24 -9.10
C GLU A 20 17.19 30.33 -8.42
N PRO A 21 18.03 29.61 -9.20
CA PRO A 21 19.06 28.72 -8.64
C PRO A 21 19.93 29.38 -7.57
N ASP A 22 20.40 30.61 -7.82
CA ASP A 22 21.23 31.35 -6.89
C ASP A 22 20.53 31.64 -5.54
N GLU A 23 19.22 31.86 -5.55
CA GLU A 23 18.44 32.09 -4.33
C GLU A 23 18.39 30.83 -3.47
N THR A 24 18.07 29.70 -4.11
CA THR A 24 18.03 28.39 -3.44
C THR A 24 19.39 27.93 -2.93
N ASP A 25 20.46 28.19 -3.66
CA ASP A 25 21.81 27.83 -3.25
C ASP A 25 22.23 28.64 -2.01
N ARG A 26 21.93 29.95 -2.00
CA ARG A 26 22.12 30.80 -0.81
C ARG A 26 21.34 30.28 0.40
N MET A 27 20.09 29.86 0.22
CA MET A 27 19.28 29.32 1.32
C MET A 27 19.88 28.06 1.92
N LEU A 28 20.40 27.15 1.08
CA LEU A 28 21.08 25.93 1.55
C LEU A 28 22.31 26.26 2.38
N PHE A 29 23.18 27.16 1.90
CA PHE A 29 24.39 27.56 2.64
C PHE A 29 24.07 28.37 3.90
N THR A 30 23.11 29.29 3.87
CA THR A 30 22.69 30.03 5.07
C THR A 30 22.15 29.07 6.14
N LYS A 31 21.36 28.05 5.76
CA LYS A 31 20.87 27.05 6.72
C LYS A 31 22.00 26.20 7.28
N LEU A 32 22.98 25.85 6.45
CA LEU A 32 24.17 25.12 6.87
C LEU A 32 25.00 25.91 7.90
N GLU A 33 25.24 27.19 7.64
CA GLU A 33 25.92 28.11 8.56
C GLU A 33 25.17 28.23 9.90
N GLN A 34 23.83 28.33 9.85
CA GLN A 34 23.01 28.35 11.06
C GLN A 34 23.14 27.06 11.87
N LEU A 35 23.11 25.90 11.23
CA LEU A 35 23.26 24.60 11.90
C LEU A 35 24.64 24.43 12.54
N LEU A 36 25.69 25.03 11.99
CA LEU A 36 27.03 24.99 12.57
C LEU A 36 27.14 25.81 13.87
N ILE A 37 26.29 26.82 14.06
CA ILE A 37 26.34 27.75 15.20
C ILE A 37 25.36 27.31 16.31
N GLN A 38 24.35 26.51 15.99
CA GLN A 38 23.34 26.05 16.94
C GLN A 38 23.85 24.93 17.87
N PRO A 39 23.53 24.96 19.18
CA PRO A 39 23.99 23.95 20.15
C PRO A 39 23.63 22.51 19.75
N ASP A 40 22.41 22.29 19.25
CA ASP A 40 21.94 20.97 18.79
C ASP A 40 22.35 20.67 17.34
N GLY A 41 22.77 21.70 16.59
CA GLY A 41 23.07 21.61 15.16
C GLY A 41 24.39 20.88 14.86
N CYS A 42 25.35 20.90 15.78
CA CYS A 42 26.60 20.11 15.68
C CYS A 42 26.34 18.61 15.52
N SER A 43 25.33 18.07 16.20
CA SER A 43 24.94 16.66 16.09
C SER A 43 24.38 16.31 14.71
N LYS A 44 23.58 17.22 14.14
CA LYS A 44 22.98 17.09 12.81
C LYS A 44 24.01 17.21 11.69
N ILE A 45 24.93 18.16 11.81
CA ILE A 45 26.05 18.32 10.87
C ILE A 45 26.94 17.07 10.88
N ALA A 46 27.30 16.56 12.07
CA ALA A 46 28.09 15.35 12.18
C ALA A 46 27.40 14.15 11.52
N LYS A 47 26.08 14.00 11.72
CA LYS A 47 25.28 12.96 11.04
C LYS A 47 25.41 13.09 9.52
N LEU A 48 25.12 14.26 8.96
CA LEU A 48 25.18 14.51 7.52
C LEU A 48 26.57 14.27 6.91
N GLN A 49 27.64 14.61 7.63
CA GLN A 49 29.02 14.36 7.18
C GLN A 49 29.37 12.86 7.14
N HIS A 50 28.76 12.06 8.01
CA HIS A 50 29.02 10.62 8.08
C HIS A 50 28.13 9.79 7.14
N SER A 51 26.83 10.10 7.04
CA SER A 51 25.82 9.25 6.39
C SER A 51 25.62 9.47 4.88
N SER A 52 26.37 10.37 4.25
CA SER A 52 26.19 10.76 2.82
C SER A 52 24.79 11.33 2.53
N GLU A 53 24.05 11.68 3.59
CA GLU A 53 22.76 12.34 3.53
C GLU A 53 22.90 13.78 3.01
N LYS A 54 21.83 14.29 2.41
CA LYS A 54 21.80 15.61 1.80
C LYS A 54 20.97 16.57 2.66
N LEU A 55 21.42 17.81 2.78
CA LEU A 55 20.56 18.93 3.18
C LEU A 55 19.91 19.46 1.90
N TRP A 56 18.59 19.58 1.87
CA TRP A 56 17.88 19.82 0.61
C TRP A 56 16.63 20.67 0.74
N LEU A 57 16.19 21.21 -0.39
CA LEU A 57 14.89 21.85 -0.57
C LEU A 57 14.28 21.42 -1.91
N ILE A 58 12.97 21.59 -2.03
CA ILE A 58 12.24 21.27 -3.26
C ILE A 58 11.38 22.45 -3.67
N ARG A 59 11.33 22.73 -4.98
CA ARG A 59 10.61 23.85 -5.55
C ARG A 59 9.93 23.50 -6.85
N ASP A 60 8.97 24.34 -7.23
CA ASP A 60 8.46 24.37 -8.60
C ASP A 60 9.63 24.50 -9.58
N SER A 61 9.70 23.61 -10.57
CA SER A 61 10.72 23.72 -11.59
C SER A 61 10.44 24.91 -12.51
N ARG A 62 11.53 25.44 -13.08
CA ARG A 62 11.45 26.38 -14.20
C ARG A 62 10.98 25.69 -15.49
N VAL A 63 11.06 24.36 -15.52
CA VAL A 63 10.49 23.51 -16.58
C VAL A 63 9.07 23.16 -16.19
N ALA A 64 8.09 23.44 -17.04
CA ALA A 64 6.69 23.17 -16.76
C ALA A 64 6.49 21.68 -16.41
N GLY A 65 5.61 21.41 -15.43
CA GLY A 65 5.23 20.05 -15.01
C GLY A 65 6.21 19.34 -14.07
N LEU A 66 7.40 19.91 -13.82
CA LEU A 66 8.44 19.27 -13.02
C LEU A 66 8.61 19.93 -11.63
N LEU A 67 9.12 19.16 -10.69
CA LEU A 67 9.72 19.65 -9.44
C LEU A 67 11.23 19.67 -9.56
N THR A 68 11.90 20.60 -8.87
CA THR A 68 13.36 20.65 -8.79
C THR A 68 13.80 20.56 -7.34
N VAL A 69 14.68 19.60 -7.07
CA VAL A 69 15.36 19.44 -5.79
C VAL A 69 16.77 19.98 -5.91
N GLN A 70 17.14 20.84 -4.98
CA GLN A 70 18.50 21.33 -4.80
C GLN A 70 19.02 20.90 -3.45
N SER A 71 20.32 20.61 -3.39
CA SER A 71 20.92 20.09 -2.18
C SER A 71 22.40 20.38 -2.06
N VAL A 72 22.88 20.28 -0.82
CA VAL A 72 24.30 20.24 -0.48
C VAL A 72 24.60 18.93 0.25
N SER A 73 25.80 18.39 0.02
CA SER A 73 26.31 17.19 0.68
C SER A 73 27.76 17.37 1.08
N TRP A 74 28.22 16.61 2.07
CA TRP A 74 29.63 16.61 2.45
C TRP A 74 30.44 15.73 1.50
N ASP A 75 31.43 16.32 0.84
CA ASP A 75 32.42 15.61 0.05
C ASP A 75 33.53 15.11 0.99
N LYS A 76 33.66 13.78 1.13
CA LYS A 76 34.65 13.16 2.01
C LYS A 76 36.07 13.26 1.47
N GLU A 77 36.24 13.35 0.15
CA GLU A 77 37.56 13.45 -0.49
C GLU A 77 38.09 14.89 -0.39
N LEU A 78 37.23 15.87 -0.65
CA LEU A 78 37.56 17.29 -0.60
C LEU A 78 37.41 17.89 0.80
N THR A 79 36.83 17.15 1.75
CA THR A 79 36.57 17.59 3.13
C THR A 79 35.83 18.92 3.21
N GLN A 80 34.84 19.10 2.33
CA GLN A 80 34.07 20.34 2.23
C GLN A 80 32.63 20.06 1.81
N TRP A 81 31.75 21.02 2.08
CA TRP A 81 30.38 20.99 1.57
C TRP A 81 30.35 21.36 0.10
N VAL A 82 29.70 20.54 -0.72
CA VAL A 82 29.55 20.75 -2.15
C VAL A 82 28.08 20.88 -2.52
N LEU A 83 27.79 21.77 -3.47
CA LEU A 83 26.48 21.90 -4.07
C LEU A 83 26.27 20.76 -5.08
N ASN A 84 25.16 20.04 -4.96
CA ASN A 84 24.81 19.01 -5.92
C ASN A 84 24.06 19.60 -7.11
N GLY A 85 24.26 19.03 -8.31
CA GLY A 85 23.48 19.41 -9.49
C GLY A 85 21.97 19.21 -9.27
N PRO A 86 21.12 20.14 -9.74
CA PRO A 86 19.69 20.10 -9.49
C PRO A 86 19.06 18.83 -10.09
N GLN A 87 18.24 18.16 -9.29
CA GLN A 87 17.50 16.96 -9.72
C GLN A 87 16.07 17.33 -10.05
N ARG A 88 15.61 16.98 -11.25
CA ARG A 88 14.28 17.30 -11.75
C ARG A 88 13.40 16.06 -11.76
N TYR A 89 12.26 16.17 -11.09
CA TYR A 89 11.29 15.08 -10.97
C TYR A 89 10.03 15.40 -11.77
N MET A 90 9.59 14.43 -12.56
CA MET A 90 8.40 14.50 -13.38
C MET A 90 7.40 13.45 -12.89
N LEU A 91 6.12 13.80 -12.91
CA LEU A 91 5.06 12.87 -12.56
C LEU A 91 4.60 12.07 -13.78
N SER A 92 4.38 10.77 -13.61
CA SER A 92 3.90 9.81 -14.61
C SER A 92 2.65 9.09 -14.13
N ASN A 93 1.72 8.82 -15.05
CA ASN A 93 0.52 8.00 -14.78
C ASN A 93 0.84 6.54 -14.42
N TYR A 94 1.94 6.00 -14.95
CA TYR A 94 2.25 4.58 -14.89
C TYR A 94 3.32 4.26 -13.83
N HIS A 95 4.20 5.23 -13.55
CA HIS A 95 5.39 5.01 -12.71
C HIS A 95 5.48 5.99 -11.53
N GLY A 96 4.51 6.89 -11.35
CA GLY A 96 4.57 7.90 -10.30
C GLY A 96 5.64 8.96 -10.55
N TRP A 97 6.34 9.41 -9.51
CA TRP A 97 7.44 10.38 -9.68
C TRP A 97 8.67 9.69 -10.22
N ILE A 98 9.27 10.26 -11.26
CA ILE A 98 10.49 9.77 -11.88
C ILE A 98 11.50 10.90 -12.10
N LEU A 99 12.77 10.56 -12.20
CA LEU A 99 13.84 11.52 -12.49
C LEU A 99 13.91 11.82 -13.99
N ASN A 100 13.94 13.10 -14.38
CA ASN A 100 14.18 13.54 -15.76
C ASN A 100 15.04 14.82 -15.78
N ASN A 101 16.37 14.63 -15.78
CA ASN A 101 17.36 15.71 -15.85
C ASN A 101 17.76 16.09 -17.28
N SER A 102 17.14 15.50 -18.31
CA SER A 102 17.44 15.79 -19.70
C SER A 102 17.15 17.26 -20.05
N ILE A 103 17.83 17.79 -21.06
CA ILE A 103 17.64 19.17 -21.50
C ILE A 103 16.17 19.36 -21.92
N PRO A 104 15.43 20.34 -21.36
CA PRO A 104 14.03 20.55 -21.72
C PRO A 104 13.85 20.69 -23.24
N GLY A 105 12.92 19.93 -23.81
CA GLY A 105 12.63 19.96 -25.25
C GLY A 105 13.64 19.22 -26.14
N SER A 106 14.66 18.56 -25.57
CA SER A 106 15.52 17.64 -26.33
C SER A 106 14.79 16.33 -26.66
N ASP A 107 15.25 15.63 -27.70
CA ASP A 107 14.71 14.32 -28.08
C ASP A 107 14.75 13.30 -26.93
N ILE A 108 15.82 13.33 -26.12
CA ILE A 108 15.96 12.46 -24.95
C ILE A 108 14.93 12.81 -23.88
N PHE A 109 14.67 14.09 -23.65
CA PHE A 109 13.66 14.53 -22.70
C PHE A 109 12.27 14.05 -23.12
N LEU A 110 11.91 14.28 -24.39
CA LEU A 110 10.61 13.88 -24.93
C LEU A 110 10.45 12.36 -24.97
N ALA A 111 11.51 11.60 -25.32
CA ALA A 111 11.48 10.14 -25.27
C ALA A 111 11.19 9.61 -23.85
N VAL A 112 11.79 10.22 -22.81
CA VAL A 112 11.45 9.89 -21.42
C VAL A 112 9.99 10.24 -21.12
N VAL A 113 9.50 11.42 -21.51
CA VAL A 113 8.09 11.80 -21.33
C VAL A 113 7.15 10.79 -21.97
N ASP A 114 7.38 10.43 -23.23
CA ASP A 114 6.50 9.54 -23.99
C ASP A 114 6.52 8.11 -23.45
N SER A 115 7.70 7.56 -23.17
CA SER A 115 7.86 6.18 -22.67
C SER A 115 7.18 5.92 -21.33
N VAL A 116 7.11 6.93 -20.47
CA VAL A 116 6.52 6.81 -19.13
C VAL A 116 5.15 7.48 -19.03
N GLY A 117 4.62 8.08 -20.10
CA GLY A 117 3.38 8.87 -20.03
C GLY A 117 3.47 10.02 -19.01
N GLY A 118 4.58 10.75 -19.05
CA GLY A 118 4.91 11.85 -18.14
C GLY A 118 4.07 13.10 -18.37
N PHE A 119 3.82 13.86 -17.31
CA PHE A 119 3.09 15.12 -17.34
C PHE A 119 4.04 16.31 -17.44
N ILE A 120 3.95 17.02 -18.56
CA ILE A 120 4.61 18.32 -18.77
C ILE A 120 3.75 19.52 -18.35
N ASP A 121 2.47 19.29 -18.06
CA ASP A 121 1.53 20.28 -17.52
C ASP A 121 0.82 19.72 -16.29
N MET A 122 1.11 20.32 -15.13
CA MET A 122 0.54 19.93 -13.84
C MET A 122 -0.85 20.57 -13.66
N THR A 123 -1.91 19.76 -13.67
CA THR A 123 -3.29 20.22 -13.38
C THR A 123 -3.80 19.66 -12.05
N ALA A 124 -4.83 20.27 -11.47
CA ALA A 124 -5.41 19.86 -10.18
C ALA A 124 -5.90 18.40 -10.19
N ASP A 125 -6.38 17.91 -11.33
CA ASP A 125 -6.90 16.55 -11.49
C ASP A 125 -5.79 15.49 -11.62
N LYS A 126 -4.57 15.92 -11.97
CA LYS A 126 -3.40 15.05 -12.20
C LYS A 126 -2.48 14.93 -10.99
N ALA A 127 -2.69 15.74 -9.94
CA ALA A 127 -1.73 15.89 -8.84
C ALA A 127 -2.10 15.13 -7.55
N LYS A 128 -3.33 14.63 -7.43
CA LYS A 128 -3.77 13.73 -6.34
C LYS A 128 -3.49 12.29 -6.81
N PRO A 129 -2.70 11.41 -6.13
CA PRO A 129 -2.26 11.33 -4.73
C PRO A 129 -0.73 11.08 -4.58
N HIS A 130 0.11 11.85 -5.27
CA HIS A 130 1.50 11.41 -5.52
C HIS A 130 2.56 11.82 -4.48
N LEU A 131 2.18 12.44 -3.36
CA LEU A 131 3.13 12.86 -2.32
C LEU A 131 3.97 11.69 -1.75
N PRO A 132 3.38 10.53 -1.41
CA PRO A 132 4.18 9.40 -0.91
C PRO A 132 5.18 8.87 -1.94
N GLY A 133 4.77 8.82 -3.21
CA GLY A 133 5.67 8.45 -4.31
C GLY A 133 6.84 9.43 -4.46
N LEU A 134 6.59 10.72 -4.24
CA LEU A 134 7.65 11.74 -4.22
C LEU A 134 8.60 11.50 -3.04
N LEU A 135 8.07 11.32 -1.83
CA LEU A 135 8.92 11.12 -0.65
C LEU A 135 9.76 9.82 -0.76
N LYS A 136 9.19 8.75 -1.34
CA LYS A 136 9.91 7.50 -1.60
C LYS A 136 11.08 7.72 -2.55
N ILE A 137 10.85 8.28 -3.73
CA ILE A 137 11.94 8.49 -4.70
C ILE A 137 12.98 9.48 -4.17
N LEU A 138 12.57 10.46 -3.36
CA LEU A 138 13.49 11.38 -2.69
C LEU A 138 14.38 10.64 -1.68
N ALA A 139 13.82 9.80 -0.82
CA ALA A 139 14.57 9.01 0.16
C ALA A 139 15.55 8.04 -0.52
N GLU A 140 15.12 7.35 -1.59
CA GLU A 140 15.99 6.48 -2.41
C GLU A 140 17.19 7.23 -3.01
N ASN A 141 17.09 8.55 -3.17
CA ASN A 141 18.14 9.42 -3.69
C ASN A 141 18.88 10.22 -2.58
N GLY A 142 18.70 9.85 -1.30
CA GLY A 142 19.40 10.44 -0.15
C GLY A 142 18.80 11.74 0.37
N TYR A 143 17.56 12.08 -0.02
CA TYR A 143 16.82 13.26 0.41
C TYR A 143 15.84 12.91 1.54
N TYR A 144 16.37 12.80 2.77
CA TYR A 144 15.58 12.46 3.95
C TYR A 144 14.82 13.66 4.52
N ILE A 145 13.59 13.45 4.95
CA ILE A 145 12.64 14.51 5.32
C ILE A 145 13.16 15.38 6.46
N GLU A 146 13.88 14.80 7.42
CA GLU A 146 14.47 15.50 8.56
C GLU A 146 15.54 16.52 8.15
N ASN A 147 16.10 16.41 6.95
CA ASN A 147 17.15 17.27 6.41
C ASN A 147 16.61 18.28 5.39
N ARG A 148 15.30 18.45 5.33
CA ARG A 148 14.67 19.43 4.45
C ARG A 148 14.71 20.84 5.04
N ILE A 149 14.81 21.83 4.17
CA ILE A 149 14.53 23.24 4.46
C ILE A 149 13.08 23.55 4.06
N ASN A 150 12.26 24.00 5.00
CA ASN A 150 10.86 24.35 4.75
C ASN A 150 10.70 25.80 4.26
N PRO A 151 9.77 26.06 3.33
CA PRO A 151 9.36 27.42 2.99
C PRO A 151 8.69 28.11 4.18
N LYS A 152 8.89 29.42 4.29
CA LYS A 152 8.12 30.27 5.20
C LYS A 152 6.75 30.60 4.59
N ALA A 153 5.79 30.99 5.41
CA ALA A 153 4.50 31.48 4.93
C ALA A 153 4.68 32.59 3.86
N GLY A 154 4.11 32.34 2.68
CA GLY A 154 4.22 33.19 1.49
C GLY A 154 5.27 32.74 0.46
N GLN A 155 6.18 31.81 0.81
CA GLN A 155 7.21 31.28 -0.09
C GLN A 155 6.83 29.95 -0.75
N GLN A 156 5.76 29.31 -0.29
CA GLN A 156 5.31 28.01 -0.79
C GLN A 156 4.73 28.11 -2.21
N SER A 157 4.67 26.95 -2.88
CA SER A 157 4.07 26.82 -4.20
C SER A 157 2.60 27.23 -4.18
N LYS A 158 2.20 27.95 -5.22
CA LYS A 158 0.81 28.37 -5.47
C LYS A 158 0.09 27.44 -6.42
N LEU A 159 0.77 26.39 -6.91
CA LEU A 159 0.16 25.42 -7.80
C LEU A 159 -0.84 24.57 -7.02
N THR A 160 -2.09 24.56 -7.47
CA THR A 160 -3.19 23.83 -6.83
C THR A 160 -2.92 22.32 -6.72
N GLY A 161 -2.04 21.78 -7.56
CA GLY A 161 -1.63 20.38 -7.48
C GLY A 161 -0.78 20.02 -6.25
N TYR A 162 -0.15 21.01 -5.62
CA TYR A 162 0.69 20.81 -4.44
C TYR A 162 0.06 21.31 -3.14
N SER A 163 -1.20 21.77 -3.18
CA SER A 163 -1.92 22.28 -2.00
C SER A 163 -2.12 21.22 -0.91
N THR A 164 -2.01 19.93 -1.25
CA THR A 164 -2.13 18.81 -0.32
C THR A 164 -0.78 18.28 0.17
N TYR A 165 0.34 18.94 -0.18
CA TYR A 165 1.68 18.52 0.21
C TYR A 165 2.05 19.12 1.57
N ILE A 166 1.24 18.80 2.60
CA ILE A 166 1.32 19.34 3.97
C ILE A 166 1.98 18.34 4.91
N ILE A 167 2.87 18.78 5.82
CA ILE A 167 3.64 17.88 6.71
C ILE A 167 3.55 18.20 8.21
N ASP A 168 3.06 19.35 8.63
CA ASP A 168 2.94 19.66 10.07
C ASP A 168 1.58 19.24 10.65
N LEU A 169 1.58 18.17 11.45
CA LEU A 169 0.52 17.83 12.39
C LEU A 169 1.14 17.38 13.72
N SER A 170 1.19 18.29 14.69
CA SER A 170 1.47 17.96 16.10
C SER A 170 0.37 17.03 16.65
N PRO A 171 0.66 15.81 17.15
CA PRO A 171 -0.38 14.90 17.60
C PRO A 171 -0.62 14.95 19.12
N LYS A 172 -1.89 15.16 19.53
CA LYS A 172 -2.38 14.78 20.87
C LYS A 172 -2.54 13.25 20.90
N VAL A 173 -1.68 12.56 21.65
CA VAL A 173 -1.72 11.10 21.84
C VAL A 173 -3.00 10.70 22.55
N THR A 174 -3.88 9.97 21.85
CA THR A 174 -4.92 9.12 22.41
C THR A 174 -4.88 7.82 21.63
N VAL A 175 -4.78 6.67 22.30
CA VAL A 175 -4.69 5.33 21.69
C VAL A 175 -5.85 5.13 20.71
N GLN A 176 -5.58 5.19 19.40
CA GLN A 176 -6.58 4.96 18.35
C GLN A 176 -6.39 3.56 17.75
N SER A 177 -7.36 2.68 18.01
CA SER A 177 -7.59 1.46 17.24
C SER A 177 -7.61 1.75 15.74
N THR A 178 -7.22 0.79 14.91
CA THR A 178 -7.23 0.96 13.46
C THR A 178 -8.68 0.87 12.95
N GLU A 179 -9.33 2.01 12.69
CA GLU A 179 -10.62 2.02 12.00
C GLU A 179 -10.43 1.67 10.52
N VAL A 180 -11.02 0.56 10.10
CA VAL A 180 -10.94 0.05 8.72
C VAL A 180 -12.34 0.05 8.12
N PHE A 181 -12.54 0.87 7.10
CA PHE A 181 -13.75 0.87 6.29
C PHE A 181 -13.57 -0.13 5.14
N LEU A 182 -14.41 -1.16 5.10
CA LEU A 182 -14.37 -2.16 4.04
C LEU A 182 -15.12 -1.63 2.80
N PRO A 183 -14.48 -1.59 1.62
CA PRO A 183 -15.17 -1.30 0.37
C PRO A 183 -16.35 -2.24 0.15
N GLU A 184 -17.32 -1.81 -0.65
CA GLU A 184 -18.54 -2.58 -0.90
C GLU A 184 -18.24 -4.00 -1.40
N GLY A 185 -17.28 -4.15 -2.33
CA GLY A 185 -16.88 -5.47 -2.86
C GLY A 185 -16.33 -6.42 -1.78
N ILE A 186 -15.48 -5.92 -0.89
CA ILE A 186 -14.94 -6.71 0.24
C ILE A 186 -16.05 -7.01 1.24
N SER A 187 -16.88 -6.02 1.57
CA SER A 187 -18.01 -6.18 2.48
C SER A 187 -18.99 -7.24 2.00
N MET A 188 -19.37 -7.21 0.72
CA MET A 188 -20.26 -8.22 0.12
C MET A 188 -19.64 -9.62 0.15
N ALA A 189 -18.33 -9.74 -0.14
CA ALA A 189 -17.64 -11.02 -0.12
C ALA A 189 -17.56 -11.65 1.28
N LEU A 190 -17.40 -10.83 2.32
CA LEU A 190 -17.16 -11.29 3.70
C LEU A 190 -18.42 -11.37 4.58
N CYS A 191 -19.54 -10.79 4.14
CA CYS A 191 -20.79 -10.78 4.91
C CYS A 191 -21.72 -11.94 4.53
N CYS A 192 -22.53 -12.40 5.49
CA CYS A 192 -23.53 -13.43 5.25
C CYS A 192 -24.82 -12.81 4.66
N PRO A 193 -25.31 -13.27 3.50
CA PRO A 193 -26.55 -12.74 2.91
C PRO A 193 -27.78 -12.92 3.81
N ILE A 194 -27.86 -14.04 4.56
CA ILE A 194 -28.99 -14.32 5.47
C ILE A 194 -28.98 -13.34 6.65
N SER A 195 -27.81 -13.00 7.20
CA SER A 195 -27.74 -12.07 8.33
C SER A 195 -28.18 -10.68 7.90
N VAL A 196 -27.70 -10.20 6.74
CA VAL A 196 -28.08 -8.89 6.17
C VAL A 196 -29.60 -8.80 5.98
N LEU A 197 -30.23 -9.84 5.46
CA LEU A 197 -31.69 -9.87 5.29
C LEU A 197 -32.46 -9.86 6.63
N LYS A 198 -31.91 -10.50 7.68
CA LYS A 198 -32.57 -10.57 9.00
C LYS A 198 -32.40 -9.29 9.82
N THR A 199 -31.20 -8.71 9.83
CA THR A 199 -30.83 -7.62 10.74
C THR A 199 -30.76 -6.27 10.05
N GLY A 200 -30.70 -6.23 8.72
CA GLY A 200 -30.43 -5.02 7.95
C GLY A 200 -28.97 -4.53 8.08
N GLN A 201 -28.10 -5.26 8.77
CA GLN A 201 -26.71 -4.87 9.02
C GLN A 201 -25.73 -5.78 8.29
N MET A 202 -24.77 -5.17 7.60
CA MET A 202 -23.61 -5.88 7.04
C MET A 202 -22.63 -6.22 8.16
N LYS A 203 -22.54 -7.50 8.49
CA LYS A 203 -21.60 -8.03 9.48
C LYS A 203 -20.81 -9.17 8.87
N VAL A 204 -19.49 -9.10 8.99
CA VAL A 204 -18.57 -10.15 8.54
C VAL A 204 -18.88 -11.48 9.22
N MET A 205 -18.74 -12.58 8.48
CA MET A 205 -18.95 -13.93 8.99
C MET A 205 -17.88 -14.29 10.03
N LYS A 206 -18.26 -15.00 11.09
CA LYS A 206 -17.32 -15.55 12.07
C LYS A 206 -16.96 -16.99 11.76
N ASP A 207 -17.93 -17.74 11.26
CA ASP A 207 -17.76 -19.13 10.87
C ASP A 207 -18.36 -19.38 9.49
N PRO A 208 -17.65 -18.97 8.42
CA PRO A 208 -18.16 -19.09 7.05
C PRO A 208 -18.21 -20.56 6.59
N VAL A 209 -19.35 -20.96 6.05
CA VAL A 209 -19.59 -22.24 5.39
C VAL A 209 -20.16 -21.99 3.99
N THR A 210 -19.68 -22.72 2.98
CA THR A 210 -20.16 -22.59 1.61
C THR A 210 -21.16 -23.69 1.30
N ARG A 211 -22.35 -23.30 0.83
CA ARG A 211 -23.38 -24.25 0.46
C ARG A 211 -23.08 -24.85 -0.91
N VAL A 212 -23.30 -26.17 -1.05
CA VAL A 212 -22.95 -26.92 -2.25
C VAL A 212 -23.82 -26.53 -3.44
N ASP A 213 -25.08 -26.16 -3.20
CA ASP A 213 -26.05 -25.89 -4.26
C ASP A 213 -25.82 -24.57 -5.00
N ASP A 214 -25.38 -23.52 -4.29
CA ASP A 214 -25.23 -22.17 -4.83
C ASP A 214 -23.78 -21.66 -4.85
N GLY A 215 -22.86 -22.29 -4.11
CA GLY A 215 -21.46 -21.87 -3.99
C GLY A 215 -21.26 -20.56 -3.21
N ILE A 216 -22.27 -20.12 -2.46
CA ILE A 216 -22.24 -18.90 -1.64
C ILE A 216 -21.88 -19.27 -0.20
N SER A 217 -21.07 -18.43 0.44
CA SER A 217 -20.71 -18.56 1.84
C SER A 217 -21.74 -17.87 2.75
N TYR A 218 -22.06 -18.56 3.84
CA TYR A 218 -22.98 -18.12 4.87
C TYR A 218 -22.33 -18.27 6.25
N GLU A 219 -22.79 -17.49 7.21
CA GLU A 219 -22.51 -17.75 8.61
C GLU A 219 -23.22 -19.06 9.03
N ARG A 220 -22.44 -20.03 9.54
CA ARG A 220 -22.92 -21.38 9.87
C ARG A 220 -24.19 -21.36 10.72
N SER A 221 -24.20 -20.56 11.78
CA SER A 221 -25.33 -20.47 12.71
C SER A 221 -26.62 -20.03 12.01
N TYR A 222 -26.56 -19.00 11.15
CA TYR A 222 -27.73 -18.52 10.41
C TYR A 222 -28.18 -19.47 9.30
N LEU A 223 -27.24 -20.18 8.66
CA LEU A 223 -27.57 -21.19 7.66
C LEU A 223 -28.35 -22.35 8.30
N LEU A 224 -27.86 -22.88 9.42
CA LEU A 224 -28.48 -24.00 10.13
C LEU A 224 -29.78 -23.60 10.84
N GLU A 225 -29.92 -22.36 11.28
CA GLU A 225 -31.21 -21.85 11.78
C GLU A 225 -32.27 -21.83 10.66
N LYS A 226 -31.89 -21.42 9.44
CA LYS A 226 -32.81 -21.36 8.30
C LYS A 226 -33.10 -22.73 7.70
N TYR A 227 -32.10 -23.60 7.68
CA TYR A 227 -32.17 -24.95 7.10
C TYR A 227 -31.55 -25.98 8.05
N PRO A 228 -32.27 -26.42 9.11
CA PRO A 228 -31.74 -27.31 10.14
C PRO A 228 -31.37 -28.72 9.67
N TYR A 229 -31.82 -29.10 8.47
CA TYR A 229 -31.63 -30.43 7.90
C TYR A 229 -30.33 -30.58 7.10
N LEU A 230 -29.61 -29.47 6.82
CA LEU A 230 -28.38 -29.51 6.05
C LEU A 230 -27.25 -30.19 6.83
N GLN A 231 -26.43 -30.99 6.14
CA GLN A 231 -25.31 -31.73 6.71
C GLN A 231 -23.96 -31.21 6.19
N GLU A 232 -23.02 -31.02 7.11
CA GLU A 232 -21.64 -30.67 6.77
C GLU A 232 -20.97 -31.82 6.00
N GLY A 233 -20.21 -31.48 4.96
CA GLY A 233 -19.55 -32.48 4.10
C GLY A 233 -20.45 -33.07 3.02
N ALA A 234 -21.75 -32.77 3.03
CA ALA A 234 -22.71 -33.15 1.99
C ALA A 234 -23.42 -31.94 1.35
N ASP A 235 -24.04 -31.08 2.17
CA ASP A 235 -24.85 -29.95 1.71
C ASP A 235 -24.13 -28.61 1.82
N PHE A 236 -23.13 -28.53 2.70
CA PHE A 236 -22.23 -27.38 2.82
C PHE A 236 -20.86 -27.82 3.33
N TYR A 237 -19.83 -27.04 3.02
CA TYR A 237 -18.46 -27.28 3.46
C TYR A 237 -17.94 -26.09 4.28
N PRO A 238 -17.05 -26.31 5.27
CA PRO A 238 -16.37 -25.21 5.95
C PRO A 238 -15.53 -24.39 4.95
N ASN A 239 -15.47 -23.06 5.08
CA ASN A 239 -14.66 -22.22 4.19
C ASN A 239 -13.43 -21.69 4.95
N ILE A 240 -12.37 -22.50 5.00
CA ILE A 240 -11.20 -22.25 5.86
C ILE A 240 -10.45 -20.99 5.42
N LYS A 241 -10.17 -20.82 4.12
CA LYS A 241 -9.46 -19.64 3.60
C LYS A 241 -10.25 -18.36 3.86
N LEU A 242 -11.57 -18.35 3.61
CA LEU A 242 -12.38 -17.17 3.89
C LEU A 242 -12.43 -16.84 5.38
N LYS A 243 -12.47 -17.85 6.26
CA LYS A 243 -12.37 -17.67 7.72
C LYS A 243 -11.06 -17.02 8.12
N ASN A 244 -9.93 -17.47 7.57
CA ASN A 244 -8.61 -16.88 7.85
C ASN A 244 -8.55 -15.41 7.40
N ILE A 245 -8.99 -15.14 6.18
CA ILE A 245 -9.06 -13.78 5.63
C ILE A 245 -9.90 -12.85 6.51
N ILE A 246 -11.08 -13.30 6.96
CA ILE A 246 -11.92 -12.50 7.84
C ILE A 246 -11.23 -12.24 9.18
N ASN A 247 -10.53 -13.23 9.74
CA ASN A 247 -9.79 -13.05 10.98
C ASN A 247 -8.67 -12.01 10.84
N TYR A 248 -7.98 -11.97 9.70
CA TYR A 248 -6.96 -10.95 9.43
C TYR A 248 -7.58 -9.55 9.31
N ILE A 249 -8.65 -9.42 8.54
CA ILE A 249 -9.32 -8.14 8.30
C ILE A 249 -9.97 -7.60 9.59
N SER A 250 -10.53 -8.49 10.40
CA SER A 250 -11.23 -8.13 11.65
C SER A 250 -10.28 -7.86 12.82
N ALA A 251 -8.96 -7.99 12.64
CA ALA A 251 -7.96 -7.72 13.67
C ALA A 251 -7.71 -6.21 13.88
N THR A 252 -8.75 -5.38 13.78
CA THR A 252 -8.70 -3.90 13.84
C THR A 252 -8.27 -3.35 15.20
N THR A 253 -8.29 -4.18 16.24
CA THR A 253 -7.78 -3.84 17.58
C THR A 253 -6.25 -3.83 17.66
N LEU A 254 -5.55 -4.31 16.63
CA LEU A 254 -4.09 -4.33 16.58
C LEU A 254 -3.52 -2.95 16.26
N MET A 255 -2.25 -2.74 16.65
CA MET A 255 -1.47 -1.59 16.22
C MET A 255 -1.32 -1.61 14.69
N PRO A 256 -1.21 -0.45 14.01
CA PRO A 256 -1.20 -0.39 12.55
C PRO A 256 -0.15 -1.29 11.87
N GLU A 257 1.06 -1.39 12.42
CA GLU A 257 2.14 -2.23 11.90
C GLU A 257 1.85 -3.74 12.06
N GLU A 258 1.30 -4.14 13.22
CA GLU A 258 0.89 -5.52 13.47
C GLU A 258 -0.31 -5.91 12.60
N TYR A 259 -1.25 -4.98 12.42
CA TYR A 259 -2.39 -5.15 11.53
C TYR A 259 -1.92 -5.34 10.08
N TRP A 260 -0.94 -4.55 9.64
CA TRP A 260 -0.35 -4.68 8.31
C TRP A 260 0.30 -6.04 8.07
N SER A 261 1.07 -6.53 9.03
CA SER A 261 1.66 -7.87 8.96
C SER A 261 0.60 -8.98 8.83
N LYS A 262 -0.60 -8.78 9.39
CA LYS A 262 -1.74 -9.70 9.17
C LYS A 262 -2.29 -9.58 7.76
N LEU A 263 -2.45 -8.37 7.22
CA LEU A 263 -2.96 -8.18 5.85
C LEU A 263 -2.02 -8.78 4.81
N GLN A 264 -0.70 -8.73 4.99
CA GLN A 264 0.27 -9.38 4.10
C GLN A 264 0.07 -10.91 3.99
N LYS A 265 -0.49 -11.56 5.02
CA LYS A 265 -0.79 -13.00 4.96
C LYS A 265 -1.95 -13.34 4.04
N ILE A 266 -2.79 -12.35 3.70
CA ILE A 266 -3.89 -12.55 2.77
C ILE A 266 -3.36 -12.87 1.37
N ASP A 267 -2.22 -12.30 0.96
CA ASP A 267 -1.61 -12.59 -0.33
C ASP A 267 -1.21 -14.08 -0.45
N GLU A 268 -0.80 -14.70 0.66
CA GLU A 268 -0.56 -16.15 0.72
C GLU A 268 -1.90 -16.92 0.67
N ASP A 269 -2.93 -16.44 1.36
CA ASP A 269 -4.23 -17.12 1.45
C ASP A 269 -5.09 -17.02 0.18
N ILE A 270 -4.82 -16.08 -0.72
CA ILE A 270 -5.48 -16.00 -2.04
C ILE A 270 -4.78 -16.86 -3.11
N ASN A 271 -3.60 -17.40 -2.81
CA ASN A 271 -2.87 -18.28 -3.71
C ASN A 271 -3.36 -19.75 -3.62
N ASP A 272 -3.31 -20.42 -4.76
CA ASP A 272 -3.59 -21.84 -4.91
C ASP A 272 -2.52 -22.67 -4.19
N PRO A 273 -2.88 -23.59 -3.28
CA PRO A 273 -1.89 -24.37 -2.56
C PRO A 273 -1.16 -25.42 -3.43
N ILE A 274 -1.61 -25.70 -4.66
CA ILE A 274 -0.96 -26.66 -5.57
C ILE A 274 0.12 -25.97 -6.41
N PHE A 275 -0.19 -24.83 -7.04
CA PHE A 275 0.75 -24.11 -7.93
C PHE A 275 1.28 -22.78 -7.37
N SER A 276 0.78 -22.32 -6.22
CA SER A 276 1.18 -21.06 -5.57
C SER A 276 0.91 -19.80 -6.41
N GLU A 277 -0.01 -19.87 -7.35
CA GLU A 277 -0.49 -18.72 -8.13
C GLU A 277 -1.82 -18.20 -7.56
N THR A 278 -2.11 -16.90 -7.71
CA THR A 278 -3.37 -16.32 -7.26
C THR A 278 -4.55 -16.99 -7.96
N MET A 279 -5.54 -17.45 -7.18
CA MET A 279 -6.71 -18.14 -7.71
C MET A 279 -7.60 -17.17 -8.50
N THR A 280 -8.03 -17.59 -9.69
CA THR A 280 -8.98 -16.84 -10.53
C THR A 280 -10.36 -17.49 -10.51
N GLU A 281 -10.41 -18.82 -10.46
CA GLU A 281 -11.63 -19.62 -10.35
C GLU A 281 -11.54 -20.51 -9.10
N PRO A 282 -11.61 -19.95 -7.87
CA PRO A 282 -11.46 -20.74 -6.66
C PRO A 282 -12.63 -21.71 -6.48
N VAL A 283 -12.30 -22.97 -6.23
CA VAL A 283 -13.25 -24.03 -5.86
C VAL A 283 -12.90 -24.60 -4.49
N LEU A 284 -13.92 -24.91 -3.72
CA LEU A 284 -13.84 -25.47 -2.38
C LEU A 284 -13.97 -26.99 -2.46
N SER A 285 -13.04 -27.70 -1.84
CA SER A 285 -13.18 -29.14 -1.62
C SER A 285 -14.02 -29.42 -0.36
N PRO A 286 -14.53 -30.65 -0.20
CA PRO A 286 -15.28 -31.05 0.99
C PRO A 286 -14.52 -30.96 2.31
N SER A 287 -13.18 -30.94 2.27
CA SER A 287 -12.33 -30.73 3.44
C SER A 287 -12.29 -29.25 3.89
N GLY A 288 -12.85 -28.36 3.06
CA GLY A 288 -12.95 -26.93 3.32
C GLY A 288 -11.77 -26.08 2.86
N HIS A 289 -10.84 -26.68 2.11
CA HIS A 289 -9.74 -25.97 1.46
C HIS A 289 -10.14 -25.51 0.06
N SER A 290 -9.69 -24.31 -0.34
CA SER A 290 -9.91 -23.81 -1.71
C SER A 290 -8.67 -23.97 -2.57
N TYR A 291 -8.92 -24.23 -3.85
CA TYR A 291 -7.94 -24.47 -4.89
C TYR A 291 -8.32 -23.69 -6.14
N GLU A 292 -7.35 -23.39 -7.00
CA GLU A 292 -7.66 -23.01 -8.38
C GLU A 292 -8.32 -24.20 -9.09
N LYS A 293 -9.45 -23.98 -9.76
CA LYS A 293 -10.24 -25.06 -10.38
C LYS A 293 -9.39 -25.96 -11.28
N LYS A 294 -8.60 -25.35 -12.16
CA LYS A 294 -7.76 -26.11 -13.10
C LYS A 294 -6.71 -26.95 -12.38
N SER A 295 -6.15 -26.44 -11.28
CA SER A 295 -5.07 -27.13 -10.55
C SER A 295 -5.59 -28.39 -9.84
N ILE A 296 -6.72 -28.28 -9.13
CA ILE A 296 -7.31 -29.42 -8.43
C ILE A 296 -7.89 -30.45 -9.40
N GLU A 297 -8.46 -30.04 -10.52
CA GLU A 297 -8.93 -30.97 -11.56
C GLU A 297 -7.77 -31.77 -12.16
N LEU A 298 -6.63 -31.12 -12.44
CA LEU A 298 -5.41 -31.80 -12.88
C LEU A 298 -4.86 -32.75 -11.81
N TRP A 299 -4.88 -32.37 -10.54
CA TRP A 299 -4.49 -33.24 -9.42
C TRP A 299 -5.36 -34.50 -9.36
N ILE A 300 -6.68 -34.33 -9.39
CA ILE A 300 -7.66 -35.43 -9.39
C ILE A 300 -7.40 -36.34 -10.58
N LYS A 301 -7.23 -35.79 -11.78
CA LYS A 301 -6.95 -36.55 -13.00
C LYS A 301 -5.65 -37.36 -12.87
N LYS A 302 -4.58 -36.75 -12.36
CA LYS A 302 -3.27 -37.42 -12.15
C LYS A 302 -3.38 -38.60 -11.18
N LYS A 303 -4.21 -38.49 -10.13
CA LYS A 303 -4.47 -39.58 -9.18
C LYS A 303 -5.36 -40.69 -9.73
N GLN A 304 -6.04 -40.46 -10.85
CA GLN A 304 -6.86 -41.47 -11.54
C GLN A 304 -6.09 -42.24 -12.62
N VAL A 305 -4.96 -41.72 -13.12
CA VAL A 305 -4.15 -42.37 -14.17
C VAL A 305 -3.68 -43.74 -13.69
N GLY A 306 -3.95 -44.78 -14.48
CA GLY A 306 -3.52 -46.15 -14.22
C GLY A 306 -4.47 -46.98 -13.35
N LEU A 307 -5.62 -46.43 -12.93
CA LEU A 307 -6.60 -47.16 -12.14
C LEU A 307 -7.73 -47.74 -13.01
N PRO A 308 -8.25 -48.96 -12.72
CA PRO A 308 -9.31 -49.60 -13.52
C PRO A 308 -10.60 -48.78 -13.51
N THR A 309 -11.23 -48.56 -14.68
CA THR A 309 -12.40 -47.70 -14.85
C THR A 309 -13.68 -48.24 -14.21
N VAL A 310 -13.75 -49.54 -13.93
CA VAL A 310 -15.01 -50.26 -13.66
C VAL A 310 -15.27 -50.50 -12.16
N SER A 311 -14.30 -50.23 -11.27
CA SER A 311 -14.47 -50.43 -9.81
C SER A 311 -13.44 -49.64 -8.99
N ASN A 312 -13.25 -48.36 -9.33
CA ASN A 312 -12.22 -47.56 -8.65
C ASN A 312 -12.76 -46.95 -7.34
N THR A 313 -12.70 -47.73 -6.26
CA THR A 313 -13.02 -47.28 -4.89
C THR A 313 -11.85 -46.60 -4.19
N LEU A 314 -10.65 -46.57 -4.81
CA LEU A 314 -9.45 -46.03 -4.18
C LEU A 314 -9.59 -44.53 -3.92
N PRO A 315 -9.37 -44.06 -2.68
CA PRO A 315 -9.57 -42.66 -2.32
C PRO A 315 -8.71 -41.73 -3.18
N ILE A 316 -9.25 -40.56 -3.52
CA ILE A 316 -8.46 -39.47 -4.09
C ILE A 316 -8.16 -38.53 -2.93
N PRO A 317 -6.91 -38.40 -2.48
CA PRO A 317 -6.58 -37.54 -1.36
C PRO A 317 -6.68 -36.08 -1.75
N ASP A 318 -7.32 -35.29 -0.90
CA ASP A 318 -7.19 -33.83 -0.86
C ASP A 318 -5.69 -33.46 -0.71
N PRO A 319 -5.16 -32.55 -1.53
CA PRO A 319 -3.74 -32.17 -1.47
C PRO A 319 -3.27 -31.70 -0.09
N MET A 320 -4.13 -31.00 0.66
CA MET A 320 -3.79 -30.41 1.95
C MET A 320 -4.05 -31.35 3.13
N THR A 321 -5.20 -32.05 3.12
CA THR A 321 -5.65 -32.82 4.30
C THR A 321 -5.51 -34.33 4.15
N GLN A 322 -5.23 -34.82 2.94
CA GLN A 322 -5.28 -36.25 2.57
C GLN A 322 -6.67 -36.89 2.72
N GLU A 323 -7.71 -36.12 3.05
CA GLU A 323 -9.08 -36.62 3.11
C GLU A 323 -9.56 -37.10 1.74
N ASN A 324 -10.40 -38.12 1.72
CA ASN A 324 -10.93 -38.63 0.46
C ASN A 324 -11.93 -37.64 -0.15
N ILE A 325 -11.59 -37.10 -1.32
CA ILE A 325 -12.44 -36.22 -2.14
C ILE A 325 -13.06 -36.93 -3.35
N ARG A 326 -12.81 -38.23 -3.53
CA ARG A 326 -13.39 -39.00 -4.65
C ARG A 326 -14.91 -38.92 -4.63
N GLY A 327 -15.50 -38.62 -5.79
CA GLY A 327 -16.95 -38.64 -5.99
C GLY A 327 -17.68 -37.55 -5.21
N LYS A 328 -16.96 -36.66 -4.54
CA LYS A 328 -17.50 -35.49 -3.87
C LYS A 328 -17.43 -34.28 -4.80
N THR A 329 -18.38 -33.36 -4.63
CA THR A 329 -18.50 -32.17 -5.47
C THR A 329 -17.42 -31.16 -5.11
N LEU A 330 -16.73 -30.61 -6.12
CA LEU A 330 -15.97 -29.36 -5.97
C LEU A 330 -16.94 -28.21 -6.17
N VAL A 331 -17.00 -27.30 -5.20
CA VAL A 331 -18.01 -26.24 -5.16
C VAL A 331 -17.37 -24.91 -5.52
N PRO A 332 -17.90 -24.12 -6.46
CA PRO A 332 -17.40 -22.76 -6.71
C PRO A 332 -17.40 -21.93 -5.42
N ASN A 333 -16.27 -21.33 -5.05
CA ASN A 333 -16.18 -20.47 -3.87
C ASN A 333 -16.41 -19.01 -4.28
N LYS A 334 -17.68 -18.65 -4.51
CA LYS A 334 -18.04 -17.34 -5.10
C LYS A 334 -17.61 -16.17 -4.22
N ASN A 335 -17.72 -16.30 -2.90
CA ASN A 335 -17.30 -15.27 -1.95
C ASN A 335 -15.78 -15.05 -1.99
N LEU A 336 -14.97 -16.13 -2.02
CA LEU A 336 -13.52 -15.98 -2.16
C LEU A 336 -13.15 -15.37 -3.52
N MET A 337 -13.81 -15.77 -4.60
CA MET A 337 -13.60 -15.17 -5.92
C MET A 337 -13.87 -13.65 -5.92
N GLN A 338 -14.99 -13.22 -5.35
CA GLN A 338 -15.34 -11.80 -5.21
C GLN A 338 -14.32 -11.05 -4.33
N PHE A 339 -13.89 -11.69 -3.23
CA PHE A 339 -12.86 -11.11 -2.37
C PHE A 339 -11.55 -10.88 -3.13
N ILE A 340 -11.05 -11.89 -3.85
CA ILE A 340 -9.80 -11.80 -4.63
C ILE A 340 -9.88 -10.69 -5.66
N GLN A 341 -11.03 -10.52 -6.33
CA GLN A 341 -11.22 -9.45 -7.31
C GLN A 341 -11.18 -8.04 -6.69
N ALA A 342 -11.69 -7.90 -5.47
CA ALA A 342 -11.72 -6.62 -4.76
C ALA A 342 -10.46 -6.35 -3.92
N TRP A 343 -9.65 -7.37 -3.65
CA TRP A 343 -8.50 -7.31 -2.73
C TRP A 343 -7.41 -6.32 -3.17
N PRO A 344 -6.92 -6.30 -4.42
CA PRO A 344 -5.83 -5.41 -4.81
C PRO A 344 -6.13 -3.94 -4.54
N ALA A 345 -7.31 -3.46 -4.94
CA ALA A 345 -7.72 -2.08 -4.74
C ALA A 345 -7.85 -1.71 -3.24
N PHE A 346 -8.29 -2.65 -2.40
CA PHE A 346 -8.36 -2.43 -0.96
C PHE A 346 -6.98 -2.43 -0.31
N TYR A 347 -6.12 -3.38 -0.70
CA TYR A 347 -4.78 -3.52 -0.15
C TYR A 347 -3.94 -2.28 -0.45
N GLU A 348 -3.99 -1.77 -1.67
CA GLU A 348 -3.33 -0.51 -2.08
C GLU A 348 -3.82 0.69 -1.26
N ASP A 349 -5.13 0.81 -0.98
CA ASP A 349 -5.69 1.87 -0.12
C ASP A 349 -5.22 1.75 1.34
N GLN A 350 -5.11 0.54 1.88
CA GLN A 350 -4.60 0.33 3.23
C GLN A 350 -3.09 0.59 3.33
N GLU A 351 -2.31 0.16 2.34
CA GLU A 351 -0.89 0.45 2.23
C GLU A 351 -0.66 1.96 2.22
N PHE A 352 -1.45 2.68 1.43
CA PHE A 352 -1.46 4.13 1.36
C PHE A 352 -1.74 4.77 2.73
N LYS A 353 -2.77 4.32 3.45
CA LYS A 353 -3.12 4.83 4.80
C LYS A 353 -2.05 4.55 5.84
N LEU A 354 -1.41 3.38 5.80
CA LEU A 354 -0.34 3.02 6.72
C LEU A 354 0.91 3.85 6.47
N ALA A 355 1.30 4.04 5.20
CA ALA A 355 2.43 4.88 4.84
C ALA A 355 2.25 6.31 5.37
N ILE A 356 1.03 6.86 5.30
CA ILE A 356 0.68 8.15 5.91
C ILE A 356 0.94 8.13 7.43
N LYS A 357 0.44 7.11 8.16
CA LYS A 357 0.61 7.02 9.62
C LYS A 357 2.08 6.92 10.06
N ILE A 358 2.87 6.05 9.42
CA ILE A 358 4.29 5.84 9.77
C ILE A 358 5.14 7.09 9.48
N SER A 359 4.75 7.87 8.46
CA SER A 359 5.43 9.12 8.12
C SER A 359 5.11 10.30 9.07
N THR A 360 4.24 10.10 10.07
CA THR A 360 3.92 11.12 11.08
C THR A 360 4.78 10.87 12.35
N PRO A 361 5.63 11.79 12.82
CA PRO A 361 6.53 11.51 13.95
C PRO A 361 5.74 11.28 15.25
N THR A 362 5.92 10.11 15.85
CA THR A 362 5.52 9.82 17.22
C THR A 362 6.46 10.58 18.16
N GLN A 363 6.05 11.75 18.67
CA GLN A 363 6.77 12.43 19.75
C GLN A 363 6.63 11.60 21.04
N THR A 364 7.74 11.02 21.50
CA THR A 364 7.96 10.70 22.92
C THR A 364 8.58 11.88 23.64
#